data_AF-A0A8I1D6F4-F1
#
_entry.id   AF-A0A8I1D6F4-F1
#
_cell.length_a   1.000
_cell.length_b   1.000
_cell.length_c   1.000
_cell.angle_alpha   90.00
_cell.angle_beta   90.00
_cell.angle_gamma   90.00
#
_symmetry.space_group_name_H-M   'P 1'
#
loop_
_entity.id
_entity.type
_entity.pdbx_description
1 polymer ?
#
loop_
_entity_poly.entity_id
_entity_poly.type
_entity_poly.pdbx_seq_one_letter_code
_entity_poly.pdbx_strand_id
1 'polypeptide(L)'
;MPRYRSRTPEEIAIGLVNAQAALVRSAQELERCAAAVQKAVDPLRPFAPGLAVEAYELFATAEETSTTVRREITLALAAIYPHPKIAAIVGMSQWWVGKVIREAGRP
;
A
#
# COMPACT_ATOMS: atom_id res chain seq x y z
N MET A 1 42.80 12.79 16.55
CA MET A 1 42.13 12.02 15.48
C MET A 1 41.59 10.72 16.08
N PRO A 2 40.28 10.40 15.95
CA PRO A 2 39.75 9.14 16.46
C PRO A 2 40.31 7.98 15.62
N ARG A 3 40.94 6.99 16.26
CA ARG A 3 41.39 5.77 15.59
C ARG A 3 40.16 4.93 15.27
N TYR A 4 39.80 4.83 14.00
CA TYR A 4 38.86 3.81 13.55
C TYR A 4 39.51 2.44 13.80
N ARG A 5 39.02 1.72 14.83
CA ARG A 5 39.35 0.31 15.00
C ARG A 5 38.63 -0.46 13.90
N SER A 6 39.40 -1.13 13.04
CA SER A 6 38.86 -2.08 12.08
C SER A 6 38.13 -3.18 12.84
N ARG A 7 36.83 -3.37 12.57
CA ARG A 7 36.05 -4.44 13.18
C ARG A 7 36.66 -5.78 12.78
N THR A 8 36.76 -6.70 13.73
CA THR A 8 37.21 -8.06 13.40
C THR A 8 36.15 -8.77 12.54
N PRO A 9 36.54 -9.78 11.73
CA PRO A 9 35.57 -10.55 10.95
C PRO A 9 34.44 -11.14 11.81
N GLU A 10 34.73 -11.50 13.06
CA GLU A 10 33.73 -11.98 14.02
C GLU A 10 32.75 -10.88 14.46
N GLU A 11 33.22 -9.67 14.72
CA GLU A 11 32.35 -8.54 15.07
C GLU A 11 31.43 -8.14 13.90
N ILE A 12 31.92 -8.27 12.66
CA ILE A 12 31.12 -8.06 11.45
C ILE A 12 30.06 -9.15 11.32
N ALA A 13 30.42 -10.42 11.52
CA ALA A 13 29.50 -11.55 11.46
C ALA A 13 28.38 -11.44 12.51
N ILE A 14 28.72 -11.09 13.75
CA ILE A 14 27.75 -10.87 14.83
C ILE A 14 26.83 -9.68 14.51
N GLY A 15 27.39 -8.59 13.96
CA GLY A 15 26.60 -7.43 13.53
C GLY A 15 25.57 -7.77 12.44
N LEU A 16 25.95 -8.60 11.47
CA LEU A 16 25.06 -9.06 10.40
C LEU A 16 23.94 -9.95 10.92
N VAL A 17 24.25 -10.90 11.80
CA VAL A 17 23.25 -11.77 12.43
C VAL A 17 22.23 -10.96 13.25
N ASN A 18 22.70 -9.96 14.01
CA ASN A 18 21.83 -9.09 14.79
C ASN A 18 20.94 -8.20 13.91
N ALA A 19 21.48 -7.66 12.81
CA ALA A 19 20.72 -6.88 11.84
C ALA A 19 19.64 -7.73 11.15
N GLN A 20 19.97 -8.95 10.77
CA GLN A 20 19.04 -9.88 10.16
C GLN A 20 17.93 -10.29 11.15
N ALA A 21 18.27 -10.56 12.40
CA ALA A 21 17.29 -10.83 13.45
C ALA A 21 16.36 -9.63 13.72
N ALA A 22 16.88 -8.40 13.65
CA ALA A 22 16.06 -7.20 13.78
C ALA A 22 15.07 -7.04 12.62
N LEU A 23 15.53 -7.25 11.38
CA LEU A 23 14.65 -7.20 10.19
C LEU A 23 13.54 -8.26 10.25
N VAL A 24 13.87 -9.48 10.66
CA VAL A 24 12.88 -10.55 10.82
C VAL A 24 11.84 -10.21 11.88
N ARG A 25 12.26 -9.61 13.02
CA ARG A 25 11.31 -9.15 14.06
C ARG A 25 10.38 -8.06 13.53
N SER A 26 10.92 -7.05 12.86
CA SER A 26 10.11 -5.97 12.28
C SER A 26 9.14 -6.46 11.21
N ALA A 27 9.56 -7.43 10.37
CA ALA A 27 8.66 -8.05 9.40
C ALA A 27 7.50 -8.79 10.09
N GLN A 28 7.78 -9.54 11.15
CA GLN A 28 6.74 -10.23 11.93
C GLN A 28 5.78 -9.26 12.65
N GLU A 29 6.27 -8.13 13.15
CA GLU A 29 5.43 -7.09 13.74
C GLU A 29 4.51 -6.45 12.70
N LEU A 30 5.02 -6.15 11.50
CA LEU A 30 4.23 -5.64 10.39
C LEU A 30 3.14 -6.63 9.96
N GLU A 31 3.45 -7.92 9.85
CA GLU A 31 2.46 -8.95 9.54
C GLU A 31 1.34 -9.01 10.59
N ARG A 32 1.69 -8.92 11.88
CA ARG A 32 0.70 -8.89 12.97
C ARG A 32 -0.18 -7.65 12.90
N CYS A 33 0.41 -6.47 12.66
CA CYS A 33 -0.32 -5.22 12.50
C CYS A 33 -1.26 -5.28 11.29
N ALA A 34 -0.80 -5.80 10.16
CA ALA A 34 -1.61 -5.95 8.95
C ALA A 34 -2.79 -6.91 9.19
N ALA A 35 -2.56 -8.04 9.86
CA ALA A 35 -3.62 -8.97 10.21
C ALA A 35 -4.66 -8.37 11.19
N ALA A 36 -4.21 -7.55 12.14
CA ALA A 36 -5.11 -6.83 13.05
C ALA A 36 -5.96 -5.80 12.31
N VAL A 37 -5.37 -5.04 11.39
CA VAL A 37 -6.11 -4.09 10.53
C VAL A 37 -7.11 -4.83 9.64
N GLN A 38 -6.71 -5.92 8.99
CA GLN A 38 -7.63 -6.72 8.16
C GLN A 38 -8.81 -7.30 8.96
N LYS A 39 -8.60 -7.69 10.21
CA LYS A 39 -9.69 -8.14 11.10
C LYS A 39 -10.59 -7.00 11.58
N ALA A 40 -10.05 -5.79 11.69
CA ALA A 40 -10.80 -4.60 12.10
C ALA A 40 -11.61 -3.98 10.95
N VAL A 41 -11.24 -4.25 9.71
CA VAL A 41 -11.96 -3.82 8.51
C VAL A 41 -13.09 -4.81 8.25
N ASP A 42 -14.33 -4.36 8.44
CA ASP A 42 -15.53 -5.11 8.05
C ASP A 42 -15.75 -4.98 6.52
N PRO A 43 -15.58 -6.05 5.72
CA PRO A 43 -15.70 -5.99 4.26
C PRO A 43 -17.15 -5.79 3.79
N LEU A 44 -18.14 -5.98 4.67
CA LEU A 44 -19.57 -5.84 4.36
C LEU A 44 -20.14 -4.50 4.81
N ARG A 45 -19.39 -3.73 5.61
CA ARG A 45 -19.80 -2.39 6.00
C ARG A 45 -19.52 -1.44 4.83
N PRO A 46 -20.54 -0.75 4.27
CA PRO A 46 -20.30 0.24 3.24
C PRO A 46 -19.30 1.27 3.77
N PHE A 47 -18.27 1.57 2.98
CA PHE A 47 -17.36 2.68 3.26
C PHE A 47 -18.20 3.92 3.57
N ALA A 48 -18.08 4.44 4.79
CA ALA A 48 -18.83 5.62 5.20
C ALA A 48 -18.50 6.75 4.21
N PRO A 49 -19.49 7.51 3.71
CA PRO A 49 -19.26 8.57 2.73
C PRO A 49 -18.22 9.60 3.21
N GLY A 50 -18.13 9.84 4.52
CA GLY A 50 -17.12 10.72 5.13
C GLY A 50 -15.68 10.22 4.98
N LEU A 51 -15.46 8.90 5.06
CA LEU A 51 -14.14 8.29 4.83
C LEU A 51 -13.72 8.36 3.36
N ALA A 52 -14.66 8.37 2.41
CA ALA A 52 -14.35 8.56 1.00
C ALA A 52 -13.89 9.99 0.70
N VAL A 53 -14.41 10.98 1.42
CA VAL A 53 -13.97 12.38 1.34
C VAL A 53 -12.60 12.56 1.99
N GLU A 54 -12.38 11.99 3.18
CA GLU A 54 -11.06 12.01 3.84
C GLU A 54 -9.99 11.28 3.02
N ALA A 55 -10.34 10.14 2.41
CA ALA A 55 -9.47 9.44 1.49
C ALA A 55 -9.19 10.30 0.24
N TYR A 56 -10.21 10.92 -0.35
CA TYR A 56 -10.05 11.81 -1.50
C TYR A 56 -9.12 13.00 -1.19
N GLU A 57 -9.21 13.60 0.00
CA GLU A 57 -8.30 14.68 0.43
C GLU A 57 -6.85 14.18 0.64
N LEU A 58 -6.68 12.96 1.16
CA LEU A 58 -5.38 12.28 1.23
C LEU A 58 -4.80 11.95 -0.16
N PHE A 59 -5.65 11.63 -1.13
CA PHE A 59 -5.24 11.34 -2.50
C PHE A 59 -5.02 12.58 -3.36
N ALA A 60 -5.77 13.67 -3.11
CA ALA A 60 -5.60 14.95 -3.79
C ALA A 60 -4.30 15.67 -3.38
N THR A 61 -3.81 15.39 -2.18
CA THR A 61 -2.50 15.87 -1.69
C THR A 61 -1.34 14.93 -2.05
N ALA A 62 -1.62 13.67 -2.36
CA ALA A 62 -0.64 12.71 -2.86
C ALA A 62 -0.46 12.82 -4.38
N GLU A 63 0.22 13.90 -4.81
CA GLU A 63 0.68 14.13 -6.19
C GLU A 63 1.45 12.93 -6.79
N GLU A 64 1.97 12.03 -5.94
CA GLU A 64 2.70 10.82 -6.32
C GLU A 64 1.96 9.51 -5.97
N THR A 65 0.63 9.47 -6.06
CA THR A 65 -0.04 8.16 -6.06
C THR A 65 0.33 7.43 -7.35
N SER A 66 1.31 6.52 -7.26
CA SER A 66 1.87 5.80 -8.41
C SER A 66 0.77 5.12 -9.25
N THR A 67 1.02 4.99 -10.55
CA THR A 67 0.08 4.34 -11.48
C THR A 67 -0.32 2.94 -11.01
N THR A 68 0.57 2.24 -10.29
CA THR A 68 0.32 0.94 -9.66
C THR A 68 -0.77 1.02 -8.59
N VAL A 69 -0.70 1.97 -7.67
CA VAL A 69 -1.70 2.12 -6.59
C VAL A 69 -3.08 2.49 -7.17
N ARG A 70 -3.11 3.40 -8.16
CA ARG A 70 -4.36 3.75 -8.86
C ARG A 70 -4.96 2.55 -9.60
N ARG A 71 -4.12 1.63 -10.08
CA ARG A 71 -4.55 0.39 -10.75
C ARG A 71 -5.23 -0.53 -9.75
N GLU A 72 -4.60 -0.79 -8.61
CA GLU A 72 -5.16 -1.65 -7.55
C GLU A 72 -6.50 -1.10 -7.02
N ILE A 73 -6.59 0.20 -6.77
CA ILE A 73 -7.84 0.86 -6.35
C ILE A 73 -8.93 0.69 -7.42
N THR A 74 -8.58 0.88 -8.68
CA THR A 74 -9.52 0.69 -9.80
C THR A 74 -10.08 -0.72 -9.82
N LEU A 75 -9.23 -1.74 -9.62
CA LEU A 75 -9.66 -3.14 -9.60
C LEU A 75 -10.53 -3.48 -8.38
N ALA A 76 -10.23 -2.92 -7.21
CA ALA A 76 -11.03 -3.10 -6.00
C ALA A 76 -12.43 -2.46 -6.13
N LEU A 77 -12.52 -1.31 -6.79
CA LEU A 77 -13.76 -0.55 -6.92
C LEU A 77 -14.63 -0.97 -8.12
N ALA A 78 -14.06 -1.68 -9.11
CA ALA A 78 -14.75 -2.07 -10.35
C ALA A 78 -16.04 -2.89 -10.13
N ALA A 79 -16.12 -3.67 -9.05
CA ALA A 79 -17.31 -4.46 -8.72
C ALA A 79 -18.44 -3.65 -8.05
N ILE A 80 -18.14 -2.44 -7.57
CA ILE A 80 -19.02 -1.66 -6.68
C ILE A 80 -19.49 -0.38 -7.36
N TYR A 81 -18.64 0.23 -8.21
CA TYR A 81 -18.87 1.54 -8.77
C TYR A 81 -18.75 1.57 -10.31
N PRO A 82 -19.53 2.44 -10.99
CA PRO A 82 -19.41 2.61 -12.42
C PRO A 82 -18.13 3.39 -12.80
N HIS A 83 -17.63 3.19 -14.02
CA HIS A 83 -16.38 3.79 -14.51
C HIS A 83 -16.26 5.32 -14.27
N PRO A 84 -17.31 6.15 -14.48
CA PRO A 84 -17.22 7.59 -14.21
C PRO A 84 -16.89 7.92 -12.75
N LYS A 85 -17.43 7.14 -11.81
CA LYS A 85 -17.22 7.37 -10.38
C LYS A 85 -15.82 6.93 -9.95
N ILE A 86 -15.34 5.81 -10.48
CA ILE A 86 -13.97 5.34 -10.25
C ILE A 86 -12.97 6.37 -10.80
N ALA A 87 -13.19 6.88 -12.01
CA ALA A 87 -12.35 7.90 -12.65
C ALA A 87 -12.17 9.15 -11.78
N ALA A 88 -13.26 9.63 -11.16
CA ALA A 88 -13.21 10.75 -10.23
C ALA A 88 -12.39 10.42 -8.96
N ILE A 89 -12.55 9.21 -8.40
CA ILE A 89 -11.84 8.77 -7.19
C ILE A 89 -10.33 8.65 -7.45
N VAL A 90 -9.93 8.01 -8.55
CA VAL A 90 -8.51 7.78 -8.86
C VAL A 90 -7.84 8.96 -9.58
N GLY A 91 -8.59 10.03 -9.88
CA GLY A 91 -8.10 11.19 -10.63
C GLY A 91 -7.56 10.83 -12.02
N MET A 92 -8.24 9.93 -12.75
CA MET A 92 -7.85 9.44 -14.08
C MET A 92 -9.02 9.53 -15.06
N SER A 93 -8.77 9.38 -16.36
CA SER A 93 -9.84 9.35 -17.36
C SER A 93 -10.65 8.04 -17.30
N GLN A 94 -11.92 8.10 -17.69
CA GLN A 94 -12.78 6.91 -17.79
C GLN A 94 -12.21 5.86 -18.76
N TRP A 95 -11.52 6.32 -19.81
CA TRP A 95 -10.81 5.44 -20.75
C TRP A 95 -9.71 4.63 -20.06
N TRP A 96 -8.92 5.28 -19.19
CA TRP A 96 -7.85 4.61 -18.45
C TRP A 96 -8.41 3.55 -17.50
N VAL A 97 -9.51 3.88 -16.79
CA VAL A 97 -10.23 2.94 -15.92
C VAL A 97 -10.70 1.72 -16.73
N GLY A 98 -11.36 1.95 -17.88
CA GLY A 98 -11.80 0.87 -18.75
C GLY A 98 -10.66 0.03 -19.33
N LYS A 99 -9.50 0.64 -19.60
CA LYS A 99 -8.28 -0.09 -20.02
C LYS A 99 -7.79 -1.01 -18.91
N VAL A 100 -7.70 -0.52 -17.66
CA VAL A 100 -7.24 -1.31 -16.51
C VAL A 100 -8.15 -2.51 -16.24
N ILE A 101 -9.46 -2.31 -16.25
CA ILE A 101 -10.44 -3.37 -15.99
C ILE A 101 -10.36 -4.48 -17.05
N ARG A 102 -10.29 -4.09 -18.34
CA ARG A 102 -10.12 -5.04 -19.45
C ARG A 102 -8.81 -5.83 -19.37
N GLU A 103 -7.70 -5.17 -19.07
CA GLU A 103 -6.40 -5.85 -18.91
C GLU A 103 -6.38 -6.85 -17.75
N ALA A 104 -7.23 -6.65 -16.74
CA ALA A 104 -7.39 -7.59 -15.63
C ALA A 104 -8.35 -8.75 -15.93
N GLY A 105 -8.88 -8.85 -17.15
CA GLY A 105 -9.80 -9.92 -17.55
C GLY A 105 -11.17 -9.85 -16.86
N ARG A 106 -11.53 -8.68 -16.29
CA ARG A 106 -12.88 -8.45 -15.76
C ARG A 106 -13.71 -7.69 -16.81
N PRO A 107 -14.94 -8.13 -17.10
CA PRO A 107 -15.81 -7.47 -18.07
C PRO A 107 -16.20 -6.06 -17.63
#